data_AF-A0A9P5RE47-F1
#
_entry.id   AF-A0A9P5RE47-F1
#
_cell.length_a   1.000
_cell.length_b   1.000
_cell.length_c   1.000
_cell.angle_alpha   90.00
_cell.angle_beta   90.00
_cell.angle_gamma   90.00
#
_symmetry.space_group_name_H-M   'P 1'
#
loop_
_entity.id
_entity.type
_entity.pdbx_description
1 polymer ?
#
loop_
_entity_poly.entity_id
_entity_poly.type
_entity_poly.pdbx_seq_one_letter_code
_entity_poly.pdbx_strand_id
1 'polypeptide(L)'
;MDFSEDHHRYQSSDEEDFQESVDKAVTLPKPILLWRSETAPAATTSPTSPLTVAGAAKTCSTLIVGTAFGGSSLLHTIQGKTLLGSLILPGVDLKDNSLDVNSPSNASCNIYRLDADPTVFLIPCNYEIKDKDSLNFAKAIMNNIQASRIIILDTNSPSTYLSGSPDIEYNYPWLRLLQTAGSTTVTKIPTLEVPNLVQNLGAALMGYCEVRGLSDTYLLLSLQEHVYGKALTTAATLRGLKEGLASLGCPLVANAVDVSKAVKQIQDKRVGSNRTREDRLYA
;
A
#
# COMPACT_ATOMS: atom_id res chain seq x y z
N MET A 1 -57.69 -24.45 -20.40
CA MET A 1 -56.99 -23.39 -19.65
C MET A 1 -55.53 -23.78 -19.70
N ASP A 2 -54.81 -23.20 -20.66
CA ASP A 2 -53.37 -23.42 -20.85
C ASP A 2 -52.62 -22.62 -19.78
N PHE A 3 -51.85 -23.32 -18.96
CA PHE A 3 -51.02 -22.76 -17.88
C PHE A 3 -49.53 -22.70 -18.29
N SER A 4 -49.22 -22.68 -19.58
CA SER A 4 -47.84 -22.75 -20.09
C SER A 4 -47.21 -21.40 -20.46
N GLU A 5 -47.97 -20.30 -20.49
CA GLU A 5 -47.44 -19.00 -20.96
C GLU A 5 -46.90 -18.09 -19.85
N ASP A 6 -47.22 -18.33 -18.57
CA ASP A 6 -46.84 -17.42 -17.48
C ASP A 6 -45.44 -17.68 -16.88
N HIS A 7 -44.79 -18.82 -17.19
CA HIS A 7 -43.46 -19.12 -16.64
C HIS A 7 -42.29 -18.46 -17.39
N HIS A 8 -42.49 -18.02 -18.63
CA HIS A 8 -41.42 -17.36 -19.39
C HIS A 8 -41.27 -15.88 -19.11
N ARG A 9 -42.27 -15.24 -18.49
CA ARG A 9 -42.26 -13.78 -18.25
C ARG A 9 -41.53 -13.38 -16.96
N TYR A 10 -41.36 -14.30 -16.03
CA TYR A 10 -40.70 -14.06 -14.74
C TYR A 10 -39.19 -14.31 -14.75
N GLN A 11 -38.65 -15.01 -15.76
CA GLN A 11 -37.20 -15.24 -15.88
C GLN A 11 -36.48 -14.12 -16.64
N SER A 12 -37.15 -13.45 -17.58
CA SER A 12 -36.51 -12.42 -18.41
C SER A 12 -36.26 -11.11 -17.67
N SER A 13 -37.14 -10.70 -16.73
CA SER A 13 -36.97 -9.44 -16.00
C SER A 13 -35.79 -9.48 -15.04
N ASP A 14 -35.60 -10.59 -14.35
CA ASP A 14 -34.54 -10.74 -13.35
C ASP A 14 -33.16 -10.90 -14.00
N GLU A 15 -33.08 -11.54 -15.17
CA GLU A 15 -31.84 -11.63 -15.96
C GLU A 15 -31.46 -10.30 -16.62
N GLU A 16 -32.44 -9.53 -17.13
CA GLU A 16 -32.19 -8.20 -17.71
C GLU A 16 -31.77 -7.19 -16.64
N ASP A 17 -32.40 -7.19 -15.46
CA ASP A 17 -32.01 -6.33 -14.33
C ASP A 17 -30.62 -6.71 -13.78
N PHE A 18 -30.28 -8.00 -13.77
CA PHE A 18 -28.94 -8.46 -13.38
C PHE A 18 -27.89 -8.04 -14.42
N GLN A 19 -28.16 -8.20 -15.71
CA GLN A 19 -27.25 -7.79 -16.77
C GLN A 19 -27.06 -6.27 -16.82
N GLU A 20 -28.13 -5.49 -16.61
CA GLU A 20 -28.06 -4.03 -16.50
C GLU A 20 -27.26 -3.58 -15.26
N SER A 21 -27.32 -4.33 -14.15
CA SER A 21 -26.49 -4.08 -12.97
C SER A 21 -25.01 -4.40 -13.18
N VAL A 22 -24.69 -5.38 -14.04
CA VAL A 22 -23.33 -5.74 -14.47
C VAL A 22 -22.78 -4.71 -15.46
N ASP A 23 -23.60 -4.22 -16.39
CA ASP A 23 -23.22 -3.17 -17.34
C ASP A 23 -23.14 -1.78 -16.68
N LYS A 24 -23.93 -1.56 -15.61
CA LYS A 24 -23.78 -0.42 -14.68
C LYS A 24 -22.75 -0.65 -13.59
N ALA A 25 -21.97 -1.74 -13.62
CA ALA A 25 -20.81 -1.89 -12.74
C ALA A 25 -19.87 -0.73 -13.05
N VAL A 26 -20.01 0.33 -12.25
CA VAL A 26 -19.24 1.57 -12.36
C VAL A 26 -17.79 1.15 -12.43
N THR A 27 -17.19 1.26 -13.61
CA THR A 27 -15.79 0.91 -13.81
C THR A 27 -15.00 1.83 -12.91
N LEU A 28 -14.56 1.29 -11.78
CA LEU A 28 -13.83 2.07 -10.79
C LEU A 28 -12.59 2.68 -11.46
N PRO A 29 -12.27 3.93 -11.13
CA PRO A 29 -11.16 4.64 -11.77
C PRO A 29 -9.87 3.82 -11.64
N LYS A 30 -9.22 3.57 -12.77
CA LYS A 30 -7.97 2.81 -12.79
C LYS A 30 -6.81 3.69 -12.31
N PRO A 31 -5.97 3.20 -11.38
CA PRO A 31 -4.75 3.88 -11.01
C PRO A 31 -3.88 4.15 -12.25
N ILE A 32 -3.30 5.35 -12.32
CA ILE A 32 -2.42 5.78 -13.40
C ILE A 32 -0.99 5.60 -12.93
N LEU A 33 -0.24 4.77 -13.65
CA LEU A 33 1.18 4.55 -13.41
C LEU A 33 2.01 5.40 -14.38
N LEU A 34 2.88 6.25 -13.84
CA LEU A 34 3.76 7.13 -14.59
C LEU A 34 5.21 6.73 -14.33
N TRP A 35 5.87 6.20 -15.36
CA TRP A 35 7.30 5.92 -15.30
C TRP A 35 8.10 7.16 -15.65
N ARG A 36 9.21 7.38 -14.93
CA ARG A 36 10.19 8.37 -15.29
C ARG A 36 10.94 7.89 -16.53
N SER A 37 11.05 8.75 -17.53
CA SER A 37 11.91 8.48 -18.69
C SER A 37 13.37 8.42 -18.21
N GLU A 38 14.02 7.29 -18.48
CA GLU A 38 15.43 7.11 -18.17
C GLU A 38 16.21 7.93 -19.21
N THR A 39 16.64 9.14 -18.84
CA THR A 39 17.51 9.94 -19.70
C THR A 39 18.85 9.24 -19.81
N ALA A 40 19.03 8.48 -20.89
CA ALA A 40 20.33 7.98 -21.30
C ALA A 40 21.32 9.13 -21.53
N PRO A 41 22.63 8.85 -21.40
CA PRO A 41 23.72 9.58 -22.02
C PRO A 41 23.31 10.32 -23.28
N ALA A 42 23.33 11.66 -23.36
CA ALA A 42 22.92 12.38 -24.56
C ALA A 42 23.64 11.84 -25.83
N ALA A 43 22.92 11.04 -26.61
CA ALA A 43 23.28 10.69 -27.98
C ALA A 43 22.37 11.50 -28.91
N THR A 44 23.04 12.22 -29.79
CA THR A 44 22.58 13.30 -30.65
C THR A 44 21.46 12.88 -31.62
N THR A 45 20.44 13.75 -31.71
CA THR A 45 19.51 14.01 -32.85
C THR A 45 18.57 12.90 -33.33
N SER A 46 17.26 13.04 -33.10
CA SER A 46 16.28 13.60 -34.06
C SER A 46 14.83 13.46 -33.52
N PRO A 47 13.90 14.38 -33.85
CA PRO A 47 12.55 14.37 -33.30
C PRO A 47 11.58 13.69 -34.26
N THR A 48 10.89 12.63 -33.83
CA THR A 48 9.67 12.17 -34.51
C THR A 48 8.72 11.51 -33.52
N SER A 49 7.58 12.18 -33.33
CA SER A 49 6.27 11.70 -32.83
C SER A 49 6.19 11.05 -31.43
N PRO A 50 5.46 11.67 -30.48
CA PRO A 50 5.04 10.99 -29.26
C PRO A 50 3.76 10.20 -29.58
N LEU A 51 3.75 8.90 -29.32
CA LEU A 51 2.59 8.12 -28.87
C LEU A 51 2.98 6.64 -28.84
N THR A 52 2.69 6.01 -27.70
CA THR A 52 2.75 4.55 -27.44
C THR A 52 4.14 3.99 -27.10
N VAL A 53 4.38 3.79 -25.80
CA VAL A 53 5.11 2.60 -25.37
C VAL A 53 4.35 2.03 -24.18
N ALA A 54 3.63 0.93 -24.40
CA ALA A 54 3.31 0.01 -23.33
C ALA A 54 4.65 -0.46 -22.77
N GLY A 55 5.09 0.18 -21.68
CA GLY A 55 6.37 -0.13 -21.05
C GLY A 55 6.35 -1.57 -20.58
N ALA A 56 7.36 -2.36 -20.98
CA ALA A 56 7.58 -3.67 -20.41
C ALA A 56 7.58 -3.59 -18.88
N ALA A 57 6.96 -4.57 -18.21
CA ALA A 57 6.91 -4.62 -16.76
C ALA A 57 8.34 -4.55 -16.19
N LYS A 58 8.53 -3.74 -15.15
CA LYS A 58 9.83 -3.62 -14.50
C LYS A 58 10.04 -4.83 -13.59
N THR A 59 11.22 -5.44 -13.64
CA THR A 59 11.55 -6.60 -12.80
C THR A 59 12.39 -6.18 -11.60
N CYS A 60 12.10 -6.74 -10.43
CA CYS A 60 12.91 -6.57 -9.23
C CYS A 60 13.00 -7.88 -8.43
N SER A 61 14.01 -8.00 -7.55
CA SER A 61 14.12 -9.17 -6.68
C SER A 61 13.11 -9.05 -5.53
N THR A 62 13.07 -7.88 -4.88
CA THR A 62 12.25 -7.60 -3.71
C THR A 62 11.47 -6.31 -3.92
N LEU A 63 10.16 -6.39 -3.72
CA LEU A 63 9.26 -5.24 -3.69
C LEU A 63 8.77 -5.02 -2.26
N ILE A 64 9.01 -3.83 -1.72
CA ILE A 64 8.55 -3.45 -0.38
C ILE A 64 7.49 -2.35 -0.53
N VAL A 65 6.26 -2.65 -0.14
CA VAL A 65 5.13 -1.71 -0.17
C VAL A 65 4.81 -1.29 1.25
N GLY A 66 4.96 -0.01 1.54
CA GLY A 66 4.53 0.57 2.82
C GLY A 66 3.15 1.17 2.65
N THR A 67 2.14 0.59 3.29
CA THR A 67 0.80 1.18 3.31
C THR A 67 0.80 2.48 4.13
N ALA A 68 -0.36 3.15 4.17
CA ALA A 68 -0.49 4.43 4.84
C ALA A 68 0.02 4.42 6.29
N PHE A 69 0.39 5.61 6.77
CA PHE A 69 0.88 5.82 8.13
C PHE A 69 2.25 5.17 8.42
N GLY A 70 2.27 4.02 9.10
CA GLY A 70 3.49 3.45 9.66
C GLY A 70 4.45 2.92 8.61
N GLY A 71 3.94 2.12 7.67
CA GLY A 71 4.74 1.53 6.60
C GLY A 71 5.40 2.59 5.72
N SER A 72 4.61 3.53 5.19
CA SER A 72 5.13 4.58 4.32
C SER A 72 6.07 5.56 5.03
N SER A 73 5.76 5.97 6.26
CA SER A 73 6.64 6.85 7.05
C SER A 73 7.99 6.20 7.31
N LEU A 74 8.01 4.89 7.55
CA LEU A 74 9.25 4.14 7.73
C LEU A 74 10.11 4.17 6.46
N LEU A 75 9.52 3.85 5.29
CA LEU A 75 10.23 3.83 4.00
C LEU A 75 10.73 5.21 3.56
N HIS A 76 10.08 6.29 3.97
CA HIS A 76 10.54 7.65 3.67
C HIS A 76 11.88 8.01 4.31
N THR A 77 12.23 7.37 5.42
CA THR A 77 13.48 7.65 6.14
C THR A 77 14.72 7.14 5.43
N ILE A 78 14.55 6.12 4.57
CA ILE A 78 15.63 5.51 3.79
C ILE A 78 16.27 6.56 2.88
N GLN A 79 17.59 6.73 3.01
CA GLN A 79 18.40 7.58 2.14
C GLN A 79 18.97 6.77 0.97
N GLY A 80 19.38 7.45 -0.11
CA GLY A 80 19.94 6.79 -1.30
C GLY A 80 18.88 5.98 -2.06
N LYS A 81 17.83 6.66 -2.51
CA LYS A 81 16.77 6.06 -3.33
C LYS A 81 16.52 6.91 -4.58
N THR A 82 16.48 6.25 -5.73
CA THR A 82 16.21 6.88 -7.02
C THR A 82 14.74 6.73 -7.40
N LEU A 83 14.06 7.83 -7.70
CA LEU A 83 12.67 7.81 -8.17
C LEU A 83 12.56 7.19 -9.57
N LEU A 84 11.83 6.08 -9.68
CA LEU A 84 11.53 5.39 -10.94
C LEU A 84 10.20 5.84 -11.55
N GLY A 85 9.23 6.20 -10.74
CA GLY A 85 7.90 6.56 -11.20
C GLY A 85 6.93 6.86 -10.06
N SER A 86 5.68 7.08 -10.40
CA SER A 86 4.61 7.39 -9.45
C SER A 86 3.31 6.70 -9.86
N LEU A 87 2.56 6.25 -8.86
CA LEU A 87 1.23 5.67 -9.00
C LEU A 87 0.20 6.64 -8.41
N ILE A 88 -0.77 7.03 -9.23
CA ILE A 88 -1.75 8.07 -8.89
C ILE A 88 -3.15 7.45 -8.99
N LEU A 89 -3.91 7.53 -7.89
CA LEU A 89 -5.33 7.20 -7.92
C LEU A 89 -6.14 8.40 -8.42
N PRO A 90 -7.01 8.23 -9.43
CA PRO A 90 -7.91 9.29 -9.85
C PRO A 90 -8.85 9.68 -8.70
N GLY A 91 -8.98 10.99 -8.44
CA GLY A 91 -9.82 11.52 -7.35
C GLY A 91 -9.09 11.80 -6.03
N VAL A 92 -7.78 11.53 -5.94
CA VAL A 92 -6.96 12.03 -4.82
C VAL A 92 -6.77 13.54 -4.96
N ASP A 93 -6.99 14.29 -3.88
CA ASP A 93 -6.71 15.72 -3.86
C ASP A 93 -5.19 15.96 -3.76
N LEU A 94 -4.63 16.63 -4.76
CA LEU A 94 -3.20 16.93 -4.87
C LEU A 94 -2.86 18.38 -4.50
N LYS A 95 -3.86 19.20 -4.09
CA LYS A 95 -3.67 20.64 -3.85
C LYS A 95 -2.66 20.96 -2.74
N ASP A 96 -2.60 20.12 -1.71
CA ASP A 96 -1.71 20.31 -0.56
C ASP A 96 -0.32 19.69 -0.77
N ASN A 97 -0.04 19.14 -1.96
CA ASN A 97 1.27 18.58 -2.26
C ASN A 97 2.30 19.71 -2.41
N SER A 98 3.48 19.50 -1.80
CA SER A 98 4.64 20.34 -2.04
C SER A 98 5.29 19.98 -3.39
N LEU A 99 6.10 20.90 -3.90
CA LEU A 99 6.91 20.69 -5.10
C LEU A 99 8.03 19.64 -4.88
N ASP A 100 8.37 19.33 -3.63
CA ASP A 100 9.30 18.26 -3.31
C ASP A 100 8.61 16.90 -3.47
N VAL A 101 8.89 16.21 -4.57
CA VAL A 101 8.33 14.89 -4.89
C VAL A 101 8.60 13.86 -3.80
N ASN A 102 9.67 14.01 -3.02
CA ASN A 102 10.03 13.11 -1.93
C ASN A 102 9.39 13.47 -0.60
N SER A 103 8.59 14.54 -0.55
CA SER A 103 7.94 14.94 0.68
C SER A 103 6.99 13.84 1.15
N PRO A 104 7.13 13.37 2.40
CA PRO A 104 6.19 12.40 2.96
C PRO A 104 4.79 13.00 3.10
N SER A 105 4.63 14.33 3.11
CA SER A 105 3.32 15.00 3.20
C SER A 105 2.50 14.91 1.92
N ASN A 106 3.13 14.62 0.78
CA ASN A 106 2.43 14.59 -0.49
C ASN A 106 1.52 13.37 -0.56
N ALA A 107 0.29 13.56 -1.03
CA ALA A 107 -0.66 12.49 -1.35
C ALA A 107 -0.22 11.76 -2.64
N SER A 108 0.92 11.07 -2.56
CA SER A 108 1.54 10.33 -3.66
C SER A 108 1.90 8.91 -3.24
N CYS A 109 1.98 8.02 -4.23
CA CYS A 109 2.54 6.68 -4.08
C CYS A 109 3.69 6.55 -5.08
N ASN A 110 4.88 6.97 -4.67
CA ASN A 110 6.05 6.96 -5.54
C ASN A 110 6.73 5.60 -5.53
N ILE A 111 7.35 5.25 -6.64
CA ILE A 111 8.11 4.01 -6.81
C ILE A 111 9.58 4.38 -6.86
N TYR A 112 10.35 3.83 -5.93
CA TYR A 112 11.76 4.08 -5.79
C TYR A 112 12.57 2.81 -6.00
N ARG A 113 13.78 2.97 -6.53
CA ARG A 113 14.84 1.98 -6.52
C ARG A 113 15.82 2.33 -5.41
N LEU A 114 16.26 1.35 -4.63
CA LEU A 114 17.31 1.56 -3.64
C LEU A 114 18.67 1.65 -4.33
N ASP A 115 19.48 2.66 -4.01
CA ASP A 115 20.79 2.86 -4.67
C ASP A 115 21.82 1.85 -4.16
N ALA A 116 21.71 1.44 -2.89
CA ALA A 116 22.57 0.42 -2.28
C ALA A 116 22.28 -1.00 -2.82
N ASP A 117 21.07 -1.25 -3.29
CA ASP A 117 20.68 -2.50 -3.96
C ASP A 117 19.63 -2.22 -5.05
N PRO A 118 20.07 -2.09 -6.32
CA PRO A 118 19.19 -1.79 -7.45
C PRO A 118 18.09 -2.82 -7.69
N THR A 119 18.16 -4.01 -7.06
CA THR A 119 17.14 -5.06 -7.18
C THR A 119 15.97 -4.88 -6.21
N VAL A 120 16.06 -3.93 -5.27
CA VAL A 120 15.01 -3.63 -4.29
C VAL A 120 14.22 -2.39 -4.69
N PHE A 121 12.91 -2.56 -4.83
CA PHE A 121 11.98 -1.47 -5.09
C PHE A 121 11.16 -1.15 -3.85
N LEU A 122 10.90 0.15 -3.62
CA LEU A 122 10.18 0.67 -2.47
C LEU A 122 8.99 1.49 -2.94
N ILE A 123 7.81 1.24 -2.36
CA ILE A 123 6.58 1.99 -2.63
C ILE A 123 6.00 2.49 -1.31
N PRO A 124 6.37 3.69 -0.84
CA PRO A 124 5.65 4.36 0.23
C PRO A 124 4.32 4.93 -0.28
N CYS A 125 3.21 4.42 0.24
CA CYS A 125 1.88 4.96 0.02
C CYS A 125 1.56 6.01 1.09
N ASN A 126 1.57 7.29 0.72
CA ASN A 126 1.47 8.38 1.70
C ASN A 126 0.05 8.72 2.17
N TYR A 127 -0.94 8.05 1.58
CA TYR A 127 -2.35 8.21 1.91
C TYR A 127 -3.03 6.85 1.97
N GLU A 128 -4.15 6.80 2.67
CA GLU A 128 -4.94 5.58 2.81
C GLU A 128 -5.69 5.28 1.52
N ILE A 129 -5.44 4.08 0.97
CA ILE A 129 -6.16 3.57 -0.18
C ILE A 129 -7.35 2.79 0.35
N LYS A 130 -8.55 3.30 0.08
CA LYS A 130 -9.79 2.70 0.57
C LYS A 130 -10.06 1.36 -0.11
N ASP A 131 -10.82 0.52 0.56
CA ASP A 131 -11.18 -0.83 0.10
C ASP A 131 -11.65 -0.86 -1.38
N LYS A 132 -12.57 0.05 -1.75
CA LYS A 132 -13.08 0.18 -3.14
C LYS A 132 -11.98 0.32 -4.21
N ASP A 133 -10.86 0.97 -3.90
CA ASP A 133 -9.78 1.24 -4.86
C ASP A 133 -8.61 0.25 -4.69
N SER A 134 -8.57 -0.48 -3.59
CA SER A 134 -7.42 -1.29 -3.15
C SER A 134 -7.09 -2.41 -4.13
N LEU A 135 -8.10 -3.13 -4.64
CA LEU A 135 -7.88 -4.21 -5.61
C LEU A 135 -7.34 -3.69 -6.95
N ASN A 136 -7.87 -2.57 -7.45
CA ASN A 136 -7.38 -1.97 -8.69
C ASN A 136 -5.96 -1.43 -8.52
N PHE A 137 -5.65 -0.88 -7.34
CA PHE A 137 -4.31 -0.43 -6.99
C PHE A 137 -3.31 -1.59 -6.91
N ALA A 138 -3.67 -2.68 -6.23
CA ALA A 138 -2.87 -3.90 -6.18
C ALA A 138 -2.60 -4.45 -7.59
N LYS A 139 -3.64 -4.55 -8.43
CA LYS A 139 -3.50 -4.95 -9.84
C LYS A 139 -2.54 -4.03 -10.61
N ALA A 140 -2.64 -2.71 -10.41
CA ALA A 140 -1.77 -1.76 -11.09
C ALA A 140 -0.29 -1.94 -10.70
N ILE A 141 0.02 -2.16 -9.42
CA ILE A 141 1.38 -2.48 -8.98
C ILE A 141 1.84 -3.80 -9.60
N MET A 142 1.06 -4.87 -9.39
CA MET A 142 1.48 -6.24 -9.69
C MET A 142 1.54 -6.56 -11.19
N ASN A 143 0.78 -5.86 -12.03
CA ASN A 143 0.85 -6.03 -13.48
C ASN A 143 2.03 -5.27 -14.11
N ASN A 144 2.56 -4.26 -13.43
CA ASN A 144 3.63 -3.41 -13.96
C ASN A 144 4.99 -3.68 -13.30
N ILE A 145 5.01 -4.34 -12.15
CA ILE A 145 6.23 -4.71 -11.41
C ILE A 145 6.22 -6.22 -11.15
N GLN A 146 7.19 -6.91 -11.73
CA GLN A 146 7.43 -8.33 -11.50
C GLN A 146 8.48 -8.48 -10.40
N ALA A 147 8.03 -8.84 -9.20
CA ALA A 147 8.88 -9.06 -8.05
C ALA A 147 8.95 -10.55 -7.72
N SER A 148 10.15 -11.06 -7.37
CA SER A 148 10.28 -12.43 -6.88
C SER A 148 9.79 -12.56 -5.44
N ARG A 149 10.05 -11.52 -4.63
CA ARG A 149 9.66 -11.40 -3.22
C ARG A 149 8.87 -10.12 -2.98
N ILE A 150 7.82 -10.19 -2.17
CA ILE A 150 6.97 -9.05 -1.86
C ILE A 150 6.82 -8.93 -0.35
N ILE A 151 7.10 -7.75 0.20
CA ILE A 151 6.95 -7.44 1.62
C ILE A 151 6.02 -6.24 1.76
N ILE A 152 4.93 -6.43 2.49
CA ILE A 152 3.93 -5.40 2.74
C ILE A 152 4.08 -4.96 4.20
N LEU A 153 4.28 -3.66 4.42
CA LEU A 153 4.37 -3.05 5.74
C LEU A 153 3.05 -2.35 6.02
N ASP A 154 2.27 -2.89 6.94
CA ASP A 154 0.94 -2.41 7.25
C ASP A 154 0.75 -2.20 8.75
N THR A 155 -0.28 -1.45 9.10
CA THR A 155 -0.60 -1.12 10.49
C THR A 155 -2.08 -1.37 10.78
N ASN A 156 -2.36 -1.86 11.99
CA ASN A 156 -3.73 -2.14 12.44
C ASN A 156 -4.04 -1.41 13.75
N SER A 157 -5.29 -1.01 13.94
CA SER A 157 -5.71 -0.40 15.20
C SER A 157 -5.81 -1.46 16.31
N PRO A 158 -5.36 -1.18 17.54
CA PRO A 158 -5.69 -2.01 18.69
C PRO A 158 -7.19 -2.20 18.89
N SER A 159 -8.02 -1.22 18.49
CA SER A 159 -9.48 -1.30 18.64
C SER A 159 -10.14 -2.32 17.70
N THR A 160 -9.51 -2.65 16.59
CA THR A 160 -9.99 -3.64 15.61
C THR A 160 -9.36 -5.01 15.81
N TYR A 161 -8.36 -5.10 16.70
CA TYR A 161 -7.68 -6.33 17.01
C TYR A 161 -8.35 -7.04 18.20
N LEU A 162 -8.75 -8.27 17.96
CA LEU A 162 -9.37 -9.17 18.90
C LEU A 162 -8.30 -10.10 19.45
N SER A 163 -7.88 -9.83 20.69
CA SER A 163 -6.97 -10.69 21.42
C SER A 163 -7.74 -11.91 21.97
N GLY A 164 -7.19 -13.11 21.78
CA GLY A 164 -7.81 -14.35 22.27
C GLY A 164 -7.84 -14.48 23.80
N SER A 165 -7.19 -13.58 24.54
CA SER A 165 -7.24 -13.51 25.99
C SER A 165 -7.48 -12.08 26.48
N PRO A 166 -8.30 -11.90 27.55
CA PRO A 166 -8.69 -10.58 28.08
C PRO A 166 -7.54 -9.82 28.74
N ASP A 167 -6.47 -10.51 29.15
CA ASP A 167 -5.36 -9.93 29.93
C ASP A 167 -4.08 -9.69 29.10
N ILE A 168 -4.18 -9.50 27.78
CA ILE A 168 -2.99 -9.22 26.97
C ILE A 168 -2.51 -7.78 27.21
N GLU A 169 -1.41 -7.67 27.95
CA GLU A 169 -0.49 -6.55 27.79
C GLU A 169 0.14 -6.66 26.39
N TYR A 170 -0.08 -5.66 25.55
CA TYR A 170 0.59 -5.55 24.26
C TYR A 170 2.09 -5.34 24.49
N ASN A 171 2.85 -6.43 24.55
CA ASN A 171 4.30 -6.37 24.63
C ASN A 171 4.85 -5.71 23.37
N TYR A 172 5.45 -4.53 23.55
CA TYR A 172 6.08 -3.80 22.47
C TYR A 172 7.53 -4.29 22.25
N PRO A 173 7.97 -4.44 21.00
CA PRO A 173 7.24 -4.14 19.77
C PRO A 173 6.27 -5.26 19.37
N TRP A 174 4.99 -4.92 19.24
CA TRP A 174 3.98 -5.85 18.77
C TRP A 174 4.11 -6.01 17.26
N LEU A 175 4.14 -7.26 16.80
CA LEU A 175 4.21 -7.59 15.39
C LEU A 175 3.44 -8.88 15.10
N ARG A 176 2.77 -8.91 13.95
CA ARG A 176 2.14 -10.10 13.38
C ARG A 176 2.50 -10.27 11.92
N LEU A 177 2.50 -11.52 11.48
CA LEU A 177 2.82 -11.91 10.12
C LEU A 177 1.63 -12.59 9.45
N LEU A 178 1.35 -12.20 8.21
CA LEU A 178 0.66 -13.04 7.24
C LEU A 178 1.62 -13.38 6.11
N GLN A 179 1.46 -14.56 5.53
CA GLN A 179 2.27 -15.03 4.41
C GLN A 179 1.40 -15.86 3.47
N THR A 180 1.71 -15.86 2.19
CA THR A 180 1.00 -16.71 1.22
C THR A 180 1.35 -18.19 1.43
N ALA A 181 0.50 -19.11 0.95
CA ALA A 181 0.69 -20.54 1.20
C ALA A 181 2.01 -21.09 0.66
N GLY A 182 2.55 -20.49 -0.40
CA GLY A 182 3.84 -20.86 -1.00
C GLY A 182 5.07 -20.26 -0.30
N SER A 183 4.89 -19.30 0.60
CA SER A 183 5.98 -18.60 1.28
C SER A 183 6.78 -19.50 2.21
N THR A 184 8.07 -19.21 2.31
CA THR A 184 8.93 -19.88 3.29
C THR A 184 8.42 -19.52 4.69
N THR A 185 8.19 -20.53 5.52
CA THR A 185 7.62 -20.31 6.86
C THR A 185 8.61 -19.54 7.73
N VAL A 186 8.17 -18.40 8.24
CA VAL A 186 8.95 -17.57 9.17
C VAL A 186 8.46 -17.82 10.59
N THR A 187 9.32 -18.43 11.41
CA THR A 187 8.98 -18.79 12.81
C THR A 187 9.32 -17.71 13.83
N LYS A 188 10.13 -16.71 13.45
CA LYS A 188 10.59 -15.63 14.35
C LYS A 188 9.50 -14.61 14.68
N ILE A 189 8.45 -14.53 13.85
CA ILE A 189 7.35 -13.56 13.99
C ILE A 189 6.04 -14.34 14.17
N PRO A 190 5.24 -14.04 15.21
CA PRO A 190 3.95 -14.71 15.38
C PRO A 190 3.00 -14.45 14.21
N THR A 191 2.32 -15.49 13.74
CA THR A 191 1.28 -15.38 12.71
C THR A 191 0.07 -14.62 13.24
N LEU A 192 -0.61 -13.83 12.40
CA LEU A 192 -1.87 -13.19 12.76
C LEU A 192 -2.94 -14.23 13.10
N GLU A 193 -3.48 -14.14 14.30
CA GLU A 193 -4.47 -15.06 14.83
C GLU A 193 -5.91 -14.73 14.41
N VAL A 194 -6.73 -15.76 14.24
CA VAL A 194 -8.18 -15.65 14.02
C VAL A 194 -8.83 -15.08 15.30
N PRO A 195 -9.85 -14.21 15.21
CA PRO A 195 -10.60 -13.79 14.02
C PRO A 195 -10.12 -12.46 13.40
N ASN A 196 -8.85 -12.09 13.58
CA ASN A 196 -8.36 -10.81 13.09
C ASN A 196 -8.26 -10.77 11.57
N LEU A 197 -8.64 -9.65 10.99
CA LEU A 197 -8.64 -9.43 9.55
C LEU A 197 -7.75 -8.25 9.18
N VAL A 198 -7.08 -8.39 8.04
CA VAL A 198 -6.44 -7.27 7.34
C VAL A 198 -7.44 -6.70 6.35
N GLN A 199 -7.39 -5.39 6.14
CA GLN A 199 -8.30 -4.67 5.26
C GLN A 199 -7.52 -3.85 4.23
N ASN A 200 -8.25 -3.23 3.28
CA ASN A 200 -7.71 -2.26 2.33
C ASN A 200 -6.55 -2.82 1.48
N LEU A 201 -5.54 -1.98 1.19
CA LEU A 201 -4.45 -2.29 0.29
C LEU A 201 -3.63 -3.52 0.71
N GLY A 202 -3.35 -3.68 2.01
CA GLY A 202 -2.59 -4.82 2.51
C GLY A 202 -3.29 -6.14 2.20
N ALA A 203 -4.60 -6.21 2.47
CA ALA A 203 -5.42 -7.37 2.14
C ALA A 203 -5.52 -7.60 0.64
N ALA A 204 -5.71 -6.53 -0.14
CA ALA A 204 -5.81 -6.63 -1.60
C ALA A 204 -4.52 -7.14 -2.24
N LEU A 205 -3.35 -6.68 -1.77
CA LEU A 205 -2.05 -7.17 -2.24
C LEU A 205 -1.85 -8.63 -1.87
N MET A 206 -2.11 -9.01 -0.61
CA MET A 206 -2.02 -10.41 -0.16
C MET A 206 -2.94 -11.32 -0.95
N GLY A 207 -4.22 -10.96 -1.09
CA GLY A 207 -5.20 -11.74 -1.84
C GLY A 207 -4.85 -11.85 -3.32
N TYR A 208 -4.36 -10.77 -3.95
CA TYR A 208 -3.89 -10.83 -5.32
C TYR A 208 -2.70 -11.79 -5.48
N CYS A 209 -1.75 -11.75 -4.55
CA CYS A 209 -0.58 -12.63 -4.57
C CYS A 209 -0.97 -14.10 -4.38
N GLU A 210 -1.85 -14.39 -3.42
CA GLU A 210 -2.32 -15.75 -3.13
C GLU A 210 -3.05 -16.36 -4.34
N VAL A 211 -4.01 -15.64 -4.92
CA VAL A 211 -4.78 -16.10 -6.09
C VAL A 211 -3.89 -16.34 -7.32
N ARG A 212 -2.79 -15.59 -7.45
CA ARG A 212 -1.82 -15.74 -8.54
C ARG A 212 -0.72 -16.77 -8.25
N GLY A 213 -0.73 -17.39 -7.07
CA GLY A 213 0.28 -18.38 -6.68
C GLY A 213 1.66 -17.80 -6.43
N LEU A 214 1.76 -16.53 -6.02
CA LEU A 214 3.04 -15.91 -5.66
C LEU A 214 3.49 -16.42 -4.29
N SER A 215 4.62 -17.12 -4.30
CA SER A 215 5.09 -17.97 -3.20
C SER A 215 6.17 -17.33 -2.32
N ASP A 216 6.37 -16.02 -2.35
CA ASP A 216 7.33 -15.35 -1.44
C ASP A 216 6.80 -13.95 -1.06
N THR A 217 5.55 -13.94 -0.58
CA THR A 217 4.83 -12.74 -0.16
C THR A 217 4.59 -12.77 1.34
N TYR A 218 4.90 -11.66 2.00
CA TYR A 218 4.75 -11.45 3.44
C TYR A 218 4.07 -10.12 3.71
N LEU A 219 3.19 -10.09 4.72
CA LEU A 219 2.59 -8.88 5.25
C LEU A 219 2.90 -8.79 6.74
N LEU A 220 3.63 -7.74 7.09
CA LEU A 220 3.98 -7.37 8.46
C LEU A 220 2.94 -6.38 9.00
N LEU A 221 2.30 -6.73 10.10
CA LEU A 221 1.35 -5.89 10.81
C LEU A 221 1.96 -5.43 12.12
N SER A 222 1.96 -4.12 12.32
CA SER A 222 2.23 -3.53 13.64
C SER A 222 0.98 -2.81 14.18
N LEU A 223 0.86 -2.70 15.50
CA LEU A 223 -0.22 -1.92 16.11
C LEU A 223 0.02 -0.42 15.92
N GLN A 224 -1.06 0.29 15.62
CA GLN A 224 -1.12 1.72 15.50
C GLN A 224 -2.24 2.27 16.38
N GLU A 225 -1.85 3.06 17.39
CA GLU A 225 -2.79 3.67 18.31
C GLU A 225 -3.67 4.71 17.61
N HIS A 226 -4.80 5.06 18.20
CA HIS A 226 -5.65 6.15 17.73
C HIS A 226 -5.91 7.10 18.89
N VAL A 227 -5.66 8.39 18.67
CA VAL A 227 -5.89 9.44 19.68
C VAL A 227 -6.82 10.48 19.06
N TYR A 228 -7.99 10.70 19.68
CA TYR A 228 -9.06 11.56 19.16
C TYR A 228 -9.48 11.22 17.71
N GLY A 229 -9.58 9.93 17.40
CA GLY A 229 -9.94 9.46 16.05
C GLY A 229 -8.86 9.63 14.99
N LYS A 230 -7.66 10.13 15.35
CA LYS A 230 -6.52 10.24 14.44
C LYS A 230 -5.51 9.14 14.71
N ALA A 231 -5.11 8.44 13.65
CA ALA A 231 -4.14 7.36 13.72
C ALA A 231 -2.76 7.90 14.17
N LEU A 232 -2.19 7.27 15.21
CA LEU A 232 -0.91 7.57 15.86
C LEU A 232 0.09 6.45 15.64
N THR A 233 0.99 6.69 14.71
CA THR A 233 2.17 5.85 14.55
C THR A 233 3.20 6.23 15.63
N THR A 234 3.50 5.29 16.52
CA THR A 234 4.48 5.49 17.60
C THR A 234 5.85 4.96 17.21
N ALA A 235 6.87 5.28 18.01
CA ALA A 235 8.19 4.66 17.86
C ALA A 235 8.13 3.13 17.98
N ALA A 236 7.22 2.60 18.82
CA ALA A 236 7.05 1.17 18.98
C ALA A 236 6.46 0.51 17.72
N THR A 237 5.48 1.16 17.08
CA THR A 237 4.93 0.72 15.78
C THR A 237 6.04 0.58 14.73
N LEU A 238 6.89 1.60 14.63
CA LEU A 238 7.96 1.66 13.63
C LEU A 238 9.10 0.69 13.95
N ARG A 239 9.43 0.47 15.23
CA ARG A 239 10.40 -0.56 15.64
C ARG A 239 9.92 -1.96 15.29
N GLY A 240 8.65 -2.28 15.52
CA GLY A 240 8.09 -3.58 15.14
C GLY A 240 8.25 -3.85 13.65
N LEU A 241 7.87 -2.90 12.80
CA LEU A 241 8.07 -3.04 11.34
C LEU A 241 9.54 -3.16 10.95
N LYS A 242 10.44 -2.40 11.58
CA LYS A 242 11.89 -2.48 11.35
C LYS A 242 12.47 -3.85 11.74
N GLU A 243 12.10 -4.37 12.89
CA GLU A 243 12.53 -5.70 13.38
C GLU A 243 11.94 -6.83 12.52
N GLY A 244 10.71 -6.66 12.06
CA GLY A 244 10.08 -7.55 11.08
C GLY A 244 10.86 -7.62 9.78
N LEU A 245 11.23 -6.47 9.21
CA LEU A 245 12.07 -6.41 8.00
C LEU A 245 13.42 -7.12 8.19
N ALA A 246 14.07 -6.93 9.32
CA ALA A 246 15.33 -7.62 9.64
C ALA A 246 15.11 -9.14 9.73
N SER A 247 14.01 -9.57 10.37
CA SER A 247 13.66 -10.98 10.56
C SER A 247 13.29 -11.70 9.26
N LEU A 248 12.71 -10.98 8.29
CA LEU A 248 12.43 -11.48 6.94
C LEU A 248 13.67 -11.57 6.04
N GLY A 249 14.85 -11.20 6.53
CA GLY A 249 16.09 -11.26 5.74
C GLY A 249 16.34 -10.03 4.88
N CYS A 250 15.78 -8.87 5.22
CA CYS A 250 16.07 -7.58 4.58
C CYS A 250 16.85 -6.63 5.53
N PRO A 251 18.03 -7.03 6.06
CA PRO A 251 18.77 -6.22 7.02
C PRO A 251 19.27 -4.90 6.41
N LEU A 252 19.56 -4.87 5.10
CA LEU A 252 19.98 -3.65 4.41
C LEU A 252 18.92 -2.56 4.54
N VAL A 253 17.66 -2.89 4.24
CA VAL A 253 16.53 -1.96 4.34
C VAL A 253 16.24 -1.62 5.80
N ALA A 254 16.22 -2.63 6.68
CA ALA A 254 15.98 -2.41 8.11
C ALA A 254 17.00 -1.46 8.75
N ASN A 255 18.28 -1.55 8.35
CA ASN A 255 19.35 -0.69 8.84
C ASN A 255 19.31 0.71 8.23
N ALA A 256 18.86 0.85 6.98
CA ALA A 256 18.72 2.14 6.30
C ALA A 256 17.56 2.99 6.84
N VAL A 257 16.62 2.37 7.56
CA VAL A 257 15.48 3.04 8.18
C VAL A 257 15.84 3.70 9.52
N ASP A 258 15.39 4.93 9.69
CA ASP A 258 15.54 5.74 10.91
C ASP A 258 14.19 5.99 11.60
N VAL A 259 13.92 5.24 12.67
CA VAL A 259 12.68 5.33 13.45
C VAL A 259 12.48 6.73 14.05
N SER A 260 13.55 7.35 14.58
CA SER A 260 13.43 8.65 15.24
C SER A 260 13.07 9.75 14.23
N LYS A 261 13.62 9.67 13.02
CA LYS A 261 13.26 10.57 11.93
C LYS A 261 11.82 10.35 11.45
N ALA A 262 11.36 9.10 11.31
CA ALA A 262 9.97 8.80 10.96
C ALA A 262 8.98 9.37 11.98
N VAL A 263 9.25 9.20 13.29
CA VAL A 263 8.39 9.76 14.35
C VAL A 263 8.28 11.28 14.23
N LYS A 264 9.40 11.99 14.01
CA LYS A 264 9.41 13.44 13.81
C LYS A 264 8.57 13.85 12.60
N GLN A 265 8.75 13.19 11.46
CA GLN A 265 7.97 13.46 10.24
C GLN A 265 6.45 13.31 10.46
N ILE A 266 6.04 12.31 11.25
CA ILE A 266 4.63 12.08 11.59
C ILE A 266 4.10 13.16 12.55
N GLN A 267 4.91 13.58 13.53
CA GLN A 267 4.57 14.68 14.44
C GLN A 267 4.43 16.01 13.69
N ASP A 268 5.34 16.32 12.79
CA ASP A 268 5.32 17.57 12.00
C ASP A 268 4.07 17.66 11.10
N LYS A 269 3.66 16.53 10.49
CA LYS A 269 2.37 16.47 9.74
C LYS A 269 1.17 16.81 10.60
N ARG A 270 1.16 16.40 11.88
CA ARG A 270 0.07 16.69 12.81
C ARG A 270 0.04 18.16 13.21
N VAL A 271 1.20 18.76 13.44
CA VAL A 271 1.33 20.17 13.80
C VAL A 271 0.94 21.06 12.62
N GLY A 272 1.28 20.67 11.38
CA GLY A 272 0.87 21.39 10.17
C GLY A 272 -0.64 21.35 9.87
N SER A 273 -1.31 20.24 10.17
CA SER A 273 -2.76 20.08 9.94
C SER A 273 -3.63 20.85 10.95
N ASN A 274 -3.11 21.27 12.10
CA ASN A 274 -3.87 22.01 13.10
C ASN A 274 -3.99 23.52 12.80
N ARG A 275 -3.17 24.07 11.88
CA ARG A 275 -3.25 25.50 11.52
C ARG A 275 -4.37 25.85 10.53
N THR A 276 -5.03 24.88 9.91
CA THR A 276 -5.93 25.15 8.77
C THR A 276 -7.42 24.94 9.04
N ARG A 277 -7.86 24.63 10.27
CA ARG A 277 -9.31 24.44 10.51
C ARG A 277 -9.93 25.07 11.76
N GLU A 278 -9.17 25.42 12.79
CA GLU A 278 -9.74 26.02 14.01
C GLU A 278 -9.50 27.54 14.13
N ASP A 279 -8.45 28.08 13.49
CA ASP A 279 -8.15 29.53 13.54
C ASP A 279 -9.05 30.40 12.65
N ARG A 280 -10.07 29.82 11.99
CA ARG A 280 -11.09 30.56 11.21
C ARG A 280 -12.45 30.68 11.90
N LEU A 281 -12.62 30.10 13.08
CA LEU A 281 -13.88 30.17 13.83
C LEU A 281 -13.86 31.19 14.99
N TYR A 282 -12.73 31.85 15.22
CA TYR A 282 -12.58 32.91 16.23
C TYR A 282 -11.68 34.07 15.75
N ALA A 283 -11.99 34.63 14.58
CA ALA A 283 -11.48 35.93 14.16
C ALA A 283 -12.64 36.84 13.74
#